data_AF-A0A812X7M6-F1
#
_entry.id   AF-A0A812X7M6-F1
#
_cell.length_a   1.000
_cell.length_b   1.000
_cell.length_c   1.000
_cell.angle_alpha   90.00
_cell.angle_beta   90.00
_cell.angle_gamma   90.00
#
_symmetry.space_group_name_H-M   'P 1'
#
loop_
_entity.id
_entity.type
_entity.pdbx_description
1 polymer ?
#
loop_
_entity_poly.entity_id
_entity_poly.type
_entity_poly.pdbx_seq_one_letter_code
_entity_poly.pdbx_strand_id
1 'polypeptide(L)'
;MLVSIPPNWKRALIVVPFQSFLDVLWYGTWYYFNDSGVYPREYWERFDPLFAFFAWIPMGLAVSMGEPQTLREAIAFGAWIGFLTFAIYAGVELTFDPVWRAAWWYSVVDTTWGISVSAVSCSFGYWSMEKCCGTQPGQGDADRDKLLDKA
;
A
#
# COMPACT_ATOMS: atom_id res chain seq x y z
N MET A 1 -0.68 -9.82 28.80
CA MET A 1 0.14 -9.53 27.60
C MET A 1 -0.21 -8.13 27.14
N LEU A 2 0.60 -7.13 27.46
CA LEU A 2 0.48 -5.81 26.83
C LEU A 2 1.06 -5.97 25.43
N VAL A 3 0.19 -5.95 24.42
CA VAL A 3 0.62 -5.88 23.01
C VAL A 3 1.39 -4.57 22.89
N SER A 4 2.72 -4.64 22.77
CA SER A 4 3.53 -3.45 22.54
C SER A 4 3.11 -2.91 21.19
N ILE A 5 2.45 -1.76 21.20
CA ILE A 5 2.06 -1.05 19.99
C ILE A 5 3.37 -0.79 19.21
N PRO A 6 3.50 -1.29 17.96
CA PRO A 6 4.75 -1.13 17.21
C PRO A 6 5.09 0.35 17.07
N PRO A 7 6.37 0.73 17.09
CA PRO A 7 6.81 2.14 17.11
C PRO A 7 6.21 2.99 15.98
N ASN A 8 5.80 2.35 14.88
CA ASN A 8 5.24 2.98 13.68
C ASN A 8 3.70 3.12 13.69
N TRP A 9 3.03 2.91 14.82
CA TRP A 9 1.56 2.99 14.91
C TRP A 9 0.99 4.36 14.52
N LYS A 10 1.70 5.45 14.82
CA LYS A 10 1.32 6.81 14.40
C LYS A 10 1.31 6.93 12.88
N ARG A 11 2.29 6.30 12.22
CA ARG A 11 2.37 6.24 10.76
C ARG A 11 1.26 5.38 10.19
N ALA A 12 0.92 4.26 10.83
CA ALA A 12 -0.21 3.42 10.44
C ALA A 12 -1.55 4.17 10.46
N LEU A 13 -1.77 5.03 11.46
CA LEU A 13 -2.98 5.87 11.54
C LEU A 13 -3.14 6.88 10.38
N ILE A 14 -2.05 7.20 9.67
CA ILE A 14 -2.05 8.10 8.52
C ILE A 14 -2.08 7.29 7.22
N VAL A 15 -1.18 6.32 7.10
CA VAL A 15 -0.96 5.54 5.88
C VAL A 15 -2.14 4.62 5.58
N VAL A 16 -2.73 3.95 6.58
CA VAL A 16 -3.83 3.01 6.34
C VAL A 16 -5.07 3.72 5.80
N PRO A 17 -5.60 4.80 6.43
CA PRO A 17 -6.75 5.50 5.88
C PRO A 17 -6.47 6.13 4.51
N PHE A 18 -5.26 6.66 4.31
CA PHE A 18 -4.88 7.27 3.04
C PHE A 18 -4.76 6.24 1.90
N GLN A 19 -4.16 5.08 2.17
CA GLN A 19 -4.10 3.95 1.24
C GLN A 19 -5.51 3.50 0.86
N SER A 20 -6.37 3.22 1.85
CA SER A 20 -7.75 2.81 1.61
C SER A 20 -8.53 3.86 0.82
N PHE A 21 -8.30 5.15 1.04
CA PHE A 21 -8.89 6.23 0.25
C PHE A 21 -8.43 6.20 -1.23
N LEU A 22 -7.14 6.02 -1.48
CA LEU A 22 -6.62 5.91 -2.85
C LEU A 22 -7.18 4.67 -3.56
N ASP A 23 -7.34 3.56 -2.85
CA ASP A 23 -7.99 2.37 -3.41
C ASP A 23 -9.49 2.58 -3.66
N VAL A 24 -10.20 3.41 -2.89
CA VAL A 24 -11.57 3.83 -3.24
C VAL A 24 -11.60 4.68 -4.51
N LEU A 25 -10.63 5.56 -4.71
CA LEU A 25 -10.49 6.30 -5.98
C LEU A 25 -10.18 5.37 -7.16
N TRP A 26 -9.44 4.28 -6.91
CA TRP A 26 -9.26 3.23 -7.90
C TRP A 26 -10.59 2.67 -8.35
N TYR A 27 -11.48 2.30 -7.41
CA TYR A 27 -12.82 1.78 -7.75
C TYR A 27 -13.63 2.73 -8.62
N GLY A 28 -13.55 4.04 -8.33
CA GLY A 28 -14.17 5.05 -9.18
C GLY A 28 -13.59 5.09 -10.60
N THR A 29 -12.27 4.96 -10.72
CA THR A 29 -11.56 4.89 -12.01
C THR A 29 -11.85 3.57 -12.74
N TRP A 30 -12.03 2.49 -12.00
CA TRP A 30 -12.38 1.16 -12.49
C TRP A 30 -13.79 1.10 -13.07
N TYR A 31 -14.72 1.89 -12.56
CA TYR A 31 -16.04 2.07 -13.18
C TYR A 31 -15.92 2.69 -14.58
N TYR A 32 -15.05 3.70 -14.74
CA TYR A 32 -14.72 4.29 -16.04
C TYR A 32 -14.02 3.29 -16.97
N PHE A 33 -13.12 2.48 -16.43
CA PHE A 33 -12.44 1.43 -17.19
C PHE A 33 -13.38 0.32 -17.66
N ASN A 34 -14.34 -0.10 -16.85
CA ASN A 34 -15.38 -1.03 -17.26
C ASN A 34 -16.23 -0.48 -18.42
N ASP A 35 -16.64 0.80 -18.34
CA ASP A 35 -17.39 1.45 -19.43
C ASP A 35 -16.54 1.60 -20.72
N SER A 36 -15.22 1.69 -20.56
CA SER A 36 -14.24 1.73 -21.65
C SER A 36 -13.81 0.35 -22.18
N GLY A 37 -14.36 -0.75 -21.64
CA GLY A 37 -14.02 -2.13 -22.03
C GLY A 37 -12.65 -2.62 -21.50
N VAL A 38 -12.06 -1.89 -20.55
CA VAL A 38 -10.77 -2.21 -19.91
C VAL A 38 -10.95 -3.24 -18.78
N TYR A 39 -12.16 -3.57 -18.33
CA TYR A 39 -12.39 -4.77 -17.51
C TYR A 39 -13.69 -5.46 -17.92
N PRO A 40 -13.80 -6.78 -17.74
CA PRO A 40 -15.01 -7.52 -18.08
C PRO A 40 -16.14 -7.22 -17.10
N ARG A 41 -17.34 -7.02 -17.65
CA ARG A 41 -18.52 -6.57 -16.89
C ARG A 41 -19.01 -7.57 -15.84
N GLU A 42 -18.78 -8.85 -16.09
CA GLU A 42 -19.15 -9.97 -15.19
C GLU A 42 -18.45 -9.88 -13.82
N TYR A 43 -17.30 -9.20 -13.75
CA TYR A 43 -16.57 -8.97 -12.51
C TYR A 43 -17.32 -7.98 -11.60
N TRP A 44 -18.00 -6.99 -12.17
CA TRP A 44 -18.76 -5.98 -11.43
C TRP A 44 -19.97 -6.55 -10.68
N GLU A 45 -20.63 -7.55 -11.26
CA GLU A 45 -21.84 -8.14 -10.68
C GLU A 45 -21.55 -8.98 -9.43
N ARG A 46 -20.28 -9.36 -9.23
CA ARG A 46 -19.82 -10.22 -8.12
C ARG A 46 -19.02 -9.47 -7.06
N PHE A 47 -18.70 -8.21 -7.31
CA PHE A 47 -17.77 -7.44 -6.51
C PHE A 47 -18.51 -6.61 -5.44
N ASP A 48 -18.13 -6.79 -4.17
CA ASP A 48 -18.60 -5.98 -3.05
C ASP A 48 -17.57 -4.88 -2.70
N PRO A 49 -17.91 -3.59 -2.89
CA PRO A 49 -17.01 -2.47 -2.61
C PRO A 49 -16.53 -2.40 -1.16
N LEU A 50 -17.33 -2.92 -0.22
CA LEU A 50 -16.98 -2.90 1.19
C LEU A 50 -15.82 -3.85 1.48
N PHE A 51 -15.82 -5.04 0.86
CA PHE A 51 -14.73 -6.01 1.02
C PHE A 51 -13.40 -5.47 0.51
N ALA A 52 -13.43 -4.65 -0.54
CA ALA A 52 -12.22 -4.03 -1.02
C ALA A 52 -11.64 -2.98 -0.09
N PHE A 53 -12.47 -2.18 0.58
CA PHE A 53 -11.96 -1.23 1.58
C PHE A 53 -11.12 -1.94 2.65
N PHE A 54 -11.55 -3.14 3.07
CA PHE A 54 -10.83 -3.95 4.05
C PHE A 54 -9.68 -4.77 3.47
N ALA A 55 -9.77 -5.20 2.21
CA ALA A 55 -8.74 -6.01 1.54
C ALA A 55 -7.38 -5.32 1.49
N TRP A 56 -7.35 -3.99 1.46
CA TRP A 56 -6.12 -3.21 1.34
C TRP A 56 -5.50 -2.75 2.67
N ILE A 57 -6.16 -3.04 3.80
CA ILE A 57 -5.64 -2.72 5.14
C ILE A 57 -4.28 -3.41 5.41
N PRO A 58 -4.09 -4.71 5.13
CA PRO A 58 -2.79 -5.36 5.31
C PRO A 58 -1.67 -4.70 4.52
N MET A 59 -1.96 -4.20 3.31
CA MET A 59 -0.99 -3.49 2.48
C MET A 59 -0.65 -2.12 3.09
N GLY A 60 -1.65 -1.34 3.51
CA GLY A 60 -1.42 -0.07 4.21
C GLY A 60 -0.60 -0.26 5.50
N LEU A 61 -0.84 -1.35 6.23
CA LEU A 61 -0.05 -1.74 7.40
C LEU A 61 1.40 -2.05 7.00
N ALA A 62 1.62 -2.89 5.97
CA ALA A 62 2.96 -3.22 5.49
C ALA A 62 3.74 -1.98 5.02
N VAL A 63 3.08 -1.05 4.30
CA VAL A 63 3.66 0.23 3.89
C VAL A 63 4.03 1.10 5.11
N SER A 64 3.20 1.08 6.15
CA SER A 64 3.44 1.86 7.37
C SER A 64 4.59 1.33 8.24
N MET A 65 4.94 0.05 8.08
CA MET A 65 6.02 -0.59 8.84
C MET A 65 7.42 -0.18 8.37
N GLY A 66 7.55 0.38 7.16
CA GLY A 66 8.83 0.91 6.70
C GLY A 66 9.32 2.07 7.57
N GLU A 67 10.63 2.26 7.63
CA GLU A 67 11.27 3.41 8.29
C GLU A 67 12.21 4.11 7.30
N PRO A 68 11.69 4.68 6.20
CA PRO A 68 12.51 5.34 5.20
C PRO A 68 13.12 6.61 5.78
N GLN A 69 14.42 6.80 5.55
CA GLN A 69 15.17 7.98 5.98
C GLN A 69 15.12 9.10 4.95
N THR A 70 14.75 8.78 3.72
CA THR A 70 14.61 9.77 2.64
C THR A 70 13.31 9.57 1.87
N LEU A 71 12.85 10.62 1.18
CA LEU A 71 11.71 10.51 0.27
C LEU A 71 11.94 9.45 -0.81
N ARG A 72 13.18 9.30 -1.30
CA ARG A 72 13.53 8.29 -2.31
C ARG A 72 13.38 6.87 -1.76
N GLU A 73 13.81 6.64 -0.52
CA GLU A 73 13.62 5.36 0.16
C GLU A 73 12.13 5.09 0.44
N ALA A 74 11.36 6.12 0.78
CA ALA A 74 9.91 5.97 0.98
C ALA A 74 9.21 5.54 -0.32
N ILE A 75 9.54 6.19 -1.44
CA ILE A 75 9.02 5.82 -2.77
C ILE A 75 9.42 4.38 -3.10
N ALA A 76 10.70 4.02 -2.95
CA ALA A 76 11.21 2.69 -3.28
C ALA A 76 10.59 1.59 -2.40
N PHE A 77 10.48 1.82 -1.10
CA PHE A 77 9.87 0.88 -0.16
C PHE A 77 8.38 0.69 -0.47
N GLY A 78 7.64 1.79 -0.64
CA GLY A 78 6.23 1.73 -1.01
C GLY A 78 6.02 1.01 -2.34
N ALA A 79 6.80 1.34 -3.38
CA ALA A 79 6.75 0.68 -4.68
C ALA A 79 7.00 -0.84 -4.58
N TRP A 80 7.96 -1.26 -3.75
CA TRP A 80 8.29 -2.67 -3.54
C TRP A 80 7.16 -3.44 -2.85
N ILE A 81 6.58 -2.88 -1.78
CA ILE A 81 5.43 -3.48 -1.10
C ILE A 81 4.22 -3.58 -2.03
N GLY A 82 3.97 -2.53 -2.82
CA GLY A 82 2.91 -2.53 -3.83
C GLY A 82 3.13 -3.61 -4.89
N PHE A 83 4.34 -3.73 -5.41
CA PHE A 83 4.71 -4.78 -6.36
C PHE A 83 4.46 -6.18 -5.80
N LEU A 84 4.99 -6.49 -4.62
CA LEU A 84 4.85 -7.81 -4.02
C LEU A 84 3.38 -8.17 -3.78
N THR A 85 2.61 -7.23 -3.21
CA THR A 85 1.20 -7.46 -2.89
C THR A 85 0.39 -7.73 -4.14
N PHE A 86 0.56 -6.92 -5.18
CA PHE A 86 -0.20 -7.07 -6.42
C PHE A 86 0.30 -8.18 -7.33
N ALA A 87 1.60 -8.53 -7.29
CA ALA A 87 2.10 -9.72 -7.97
C ALA A 87 1.48 -11.00 -7.39
N ILE A 88 1.34 -11.07 -6.06
CA ILE A 88 0.65 -12.18 -5.39
C ILE A 88 -0.84 -12.18 -5.77
N TYR A 89 -1.51 -11.03 -5.67
CA TYR A 89 -2.92 -10.90 -6.05
C TYR A 89 -3.18 -11.34 -7.49
N ALA A 90 -2.41 -10.81 -8.45
CA ALA A 90 -2.52 -11.18 -9.86
C ALA A 90 -2.22 -12.66 -10.08
N GLY A 91 -1.26 -13.25 -9.37
CA GLY A 91 -0.98 -14.69 -9.43
C GLY A 91 -2.14 -15.54 -8.93
N VAL A 92 -2.81 -15.12 -7.85
CA VAL A 92 -4.03 -15.76 -7.34
C VAL A 92 -5.16 -15.66 -8.37
N GLU A 93 -5.43 -14.46 -8.90
CA GLU A 93 -6.46 -14.24 -9.91
C GLU A 93 -6.21 -15.08 -11.19
N LEU A 94 -4.97 -15.11 -11.69
CA LEU A 94 -4.59 -15.94 -12.84
C LEU A 94 -4.77 -17.45 -12.57
N THR A 95 -4.64 -17.89 -11.32
CA THR A 95 -4.79 -19.30 -10.94
C THR A 95 -6.26 -19.70 -10.86
N PHE A 96 -7.09 -18.88 -10.23
CA PHE A 96 -8.46 -19.26 -9.86
C PHE A 96 -9.52 -18.72 -10.81
N ASP A 97 -9.27 -17.59 -11.49
CA ASP A 97 -10.24 -16.96 -12.36
C ASP A 97 -9.82 -17.06 -13.84
N PRO A 98 -10.60 -17.74 -14.70
CA PRO A 98 -10.33 -17.82 -16.13
C PRO A 98 -10.42 -16.47 -16.86
N VAL A 99 -11.15 -15.49 -16.32
CA VAL A 99 -11.33 -14.17 -16.92
C VAL A 99 -10.03 -13.36 -16.93
N TRP A 100 -9.24 -13.44 -15.85
CA TRP A 100 -7.93 -12.78 -15.74
C TRP A 100 -6.86 -13.38 -16.64
N ARG A 101 -7.06 -14.61 -17.11
CA ARG A 101 -6.21 -15.25 -18.13
C ARG A 101 -6.56 -14.82 -19.55
N ALA A 102 -7.74 -14.24 -19.78
CA ALA A 102 -8.18 -13.84 -21.11
C ALA A 102 -7.33 -12.71 -21.69
N ALA A 103 -6.84 -11.79 -20.85
CA ALA A 103 -5.96 -10.72 -21.28
C ALA A 103 -4.81 -10.49 -20.30
N TRP A 104 -3.58 -10.58 -20.80
CA TRP A 104 -2.36 -10.41 -20.01
C TRP A 104 -2.24 -9.03 -19.35
N TRP A 105 -2.88 -8.02 -19.93
CA TRP A 105 -2.74 -6.64 -19.49
C TRP A 105 -3.57 -6.33 -18.24
N TYR A 106 -4.57 -7.15 -17.88
CA TYR A 106 -5.31 -6.98 -16.63
C TYR A 106 -4.36 -7.02 -15.43
N SER A 107 -3.51 -8.04 -15.35
CA SER A 107 -2.50 -8.19 -14.30
C SER A 107 -1.46 -7.06 -14.29
N VAL A 108 -1.15 -6.50 -15.46
CA VAL A 108 -0.17 -5.39 -15.59
C VAL A 108 -0.75 -4.08 -15.07
N VAL A 109 -2.00 -3.78 -15.39
CA VAL A 109 -2.70 -2.58 -14.91
C VAL A 109 -2.81 -2.64 -13.38
N ASP A 110 -3.25 -3.77 -12.84
CA ASP A 110 -3.35 -4.00 -11.39
C ASP A 110 -2.01 -3.85 -10.68
N THR A 111 -0.96 -4.48 -11.21
CA THR A 111 0.38 -4.38 -10.61
C THR A 111 0.92 -2.95 -10.65
N THR A 112 0.72 -2.24 -11.77
CA THR A 112 1.16 -0.85 -11.93
C THR A 112 0.43 0.06 -10.95
N TRP A 113 -0.87 -0.16 -10.75
CA TRP A 113 -1.67 0.56 -9.77
C TRP A 113 -1.15 0.32 -8.36
N GLY A 114 -0.98 -0.94 -7.96
CA GLY A 114 -0.47 -1.31 -6.65
C GLY A 114 0.85 -0.67 -6.26
N ILE A 115 1.79 -0.68 -7.20
CA ILE A 115 3.09 0.00 -7.08
C ILE A 115 2.88 1.50 -6.84
N SER A 116 2.07 2.14 -7.68
CA SER A 116 1.87 3.58 -7.65
C SER A 116 1.22 4.04 -6.35
N VAL A 117 0.14 3.37 -5.93
CA VAL A 117 -0.58 3.75 -4.72
C VAL A 117 0.29 3.52 -3.49
N SER A 118 0.98 2.38 -3.40
CA SER A 118 1.82 2.09 -2.24
C SER A 118 3.02 3.05 -2.14
N ALA A 119 3.61 3.43 -3.28
CA ALA A 119 4.66 4.45 -3.33
C ALA A 119 4.16 5.83 -2.84
N VAL A 120 2.98 6.25 -3.31
CA VAL A 120 2.36 7.52 -2.91
C VAL A 120 1.99 7.50 -1.43
N SER A 121 1.39 6.42 -0.93
CA SER A 121 1.03 6.26 0.48
C SER A 121 2.23 6.26 1.41
N CYS A 122 3.32 5.59 1.04
CA CYS A 122 4.55 5.60 1.83
C CYS A 122 5.16 7.00 1.88
N SER A 123 5.20 7.68 0.74
CA SER A 123 5.73 9.05 0.61
C SER A 123 4.92 10.06 1.42
N PHE A 124 3.58 9.95 1.35
CA PHE A 124 2.68 10.78 2.14
C PHE A 124 2.88 10.54 3.64
N GLY A 125 2.93 9.29 4.06
CA GLY A 125 3.21 8.93 5.45
C GLY A 125 4.57 9.42 5.95
N TYR A 126 5.60 9.42 5.10
CA TYR A 126 6.92 9.99 5.41
C TYR A 126 6.81 11.50 5.65
N TRP A 127 6.22 12.23 4.70
CA TRP A 127 6.10 13.69 4.74
C TRP A 127 5.23 14.18 5.90
N SER A 128 4.11 13.49 6.18
CA SER A 128 3.24 13.82 7.30
C SER A 128 3.96 13.65 8.65
N MET A 129 4.78 12.62 8.79
CA MET A 129 5.57 12.39 10.01
C MET A 129 6.67 13.44 10.18
N GLU A 130 7.35 13.83 9.10
CA GLU A 130 8.34 14.91 9.09
C GLU A 130 7.73 16.23 9.59
N LYS A 131 6.52 16.57 9.11
CA LYS A 131 5.83 17.81 9.49
C LYS A 131 5.18 17.79 10.88
N CYS A 132 4.58 16.66 11.29
CA CYS A 132 3.82 16.59 12.55
C CYS A 132 4.71 16.40 13.79
N CYS A 133 5.88 15.76 13.65
CA CYS A 133 6.69 15.38 14.81
C CYS A 133 8.08 16.03 14.82
N GLY A 134 8.49 16.75 13.76
CA GLY A 134 9.82 17.38 13.69
C GLY A 134 10.99 16.38 13.74
N THR A 135 10.69 15.09 13.77
CA THR A 135 11.64 13.99 13.69
C THR A 135 12.22 14.01 12.30
N GLN A 136 13.39 14.62 12.15
CA GLN A 136 14.32 14.18 11.13
C GLN A 136 14.57 12.68 11.37
N PRO A 137 14.49 11.84 10.34
CA PRO A 137 14.64 10.39 10.47
C PRO A 137 16.02 9.90 10.95
N GLY A 138 16.92 10.80 11.36
CA GLY A 138 18.18 10.47 12.04
C GLY A 138 18.08 10.28 13.56
N GLN A 139 16.89 10.42 14.15
CA GLN A 139 16.73 10.26 15.61
C GLN A 139 16.72 8.79 16.06
N GLY A 140 16.44 7.86 15.14
CA GLY A 140 16.53 6.42 15.37
C GLY A 140 17.98 5.93 15.55
N ASP A 141 18.94 6.48 14.80
CA ASP A 141 20.36 6.13 14.94
C ASP A 141 20.96 6.72 16.22
N ALA A 142 20.60 7.95 16.60
CA ALA A 142 21.06 8.56 17.85
C ALA A 142 20.54 7.86 19.12
N ASP A 143 19.37 7.22 19.08
CA ASP A 143 18.85 6.42 20.20
C ASP A 143 19.31 4.96 20.13
N ARG A 144 19.55 4.41 18.93
CA ARG A 144 20.18 3.09 18.74
C ARG A 144 21.63 3.08 19.23
N ASP A 145 22.39 4.12 18.94
CA ASP A 145 23.77 4.28 19.42
C ASP A 145 23.81 4.44 20.95
N LYS A 146 22.86 5.16 21.54
CA LYS A 146 22.72 5.25 23.02
C LYS A 146 22.30 3.95 23.69
N LEU A 147 21.60 3.06 22.98
CA LEU A 147 21.23 1.74 23.48
C LEU A 147 22.39 0.74 23.36
N LEU A 148 23.22 0.87 22.33
CA LEU A 148 24.45 0.09 22.15
C LEU A 148 25.58 0.53 23.08
N ASP A 149 25.67 1.82 23.42
CA ASP A 149 26.62 2.34 24.42
C ASP A 149 26.26 1.95 25.88
N LYS A 150 25.07 1.39 26.10
CA LYS A 150 24.59 0.92 27.41
C LYS A 150 24.55 -0.61 27.54
N ALA A 151 24.99 -1.35 26.52
CA ALA A 151 25.13 -2.81 26.51
C ALA A 151 26.60 -3.21 26.72
#